data_AF-A0A485LE00-F1
#
_entry.id   AF-A0A485LE00-F1
#
_cell.length_a   1.000
_cell.length_b   1.000
_cell.length_c   1.000
_cell.angle_alpha   90.00
_cell.angle_beta   90.00
_cell.angle_gamma   90.00
#
_symmetry.space_group_name_H-M   'P 1'
#
loop_
_entity.id
_entity.type
_entity.pdbx_description
1 polymer ?
#
loop_
_entity_poly.entity_id
_entity_poly.type
_entity_poly.pdbx_seq_one_letter_code
_entity_poly.pdbx_strand_id
1 'polypeptide(L)'
;MASNRHVWFALVNGQGKAYNGMTATKVKIQSTSDINDFKDAVKDKCDRQGDDLKGIVSSKLHVFKNREAFVNNVKLGVGEKIEQYGELWDNPLLVLISSSEIEQSTVTKGPVI
;
A
#
# COMPACT_ATOMS: atom_id res chain seq x y z
N MET A 1 -17.16 21.06 4.80
CA MET A 1 -17.56 20.15 3.70
C MET A 1 -16.39 19.22 3.44
N ALA A 2 -16.55 17.91 3.63
CA ALA A 2 -15.54 16.95 3.23
C ALA A 2 -15.61 16.79 1.71
N SER A 3 -14.60 17.27 0.99
CA SER A 3 -14.45 16.98 -0.44
C SER A 3 -13.81 15.62 -0.61
N ASN A 4 -14.16 14.89 -1.66
CA ASN A 4 -13.46 13.68 -2.02
C ASN A 4 -12.25 14.03 -2.90
N ARG A 5 -11.10 13.39 -2.65
CA ARG A 5 -9.90 13.48 -3.49
C ARG A 5 -9.50 12.11 -4.01
N HIS A 6 -8.82 12.12 -5.16
CA HIS A 6 -8.14 10.94 -5.68
C HIS A 6 -6.71 10.90 -5.16
N VAL A 7 -6.27 9.73 -4.72
CA VAL A 7 -4.90 9.50 -4.27
C VAL A 7 -4.33 8.34 -5.06
N TRP A 8 -3.29 8.62 -5.84
CA TRP A 8 -2.50 7.66 -6.58
C TRP A 8 -1.53 6.95 -5.66
N PHE A 9 -1.45 5.64 -5.81
CA PHE A 9 -0.56 4.77 -5.05
C PHE A 9 -0.03 3.63 -5.93
N ALA A 10 1.13 3.12 -5.57
CA ALA A 10 1.73 1.93 -6.16
C ALA A 10 1.98 0.89 -5.06
N LEU A 11 1.54 -0.34 -5.28
CA LEU A 11 1.90 -1.47 -4.42
C LEU A 11 3.34 -1.89 -4.73
N VAL A 12 4.17 -2.00 -3.71
CA VAL A 12 5.57 -2.41 -3.85
C VAL A 12 5.94 -3.52 -2.89
N ASN A 13 6.90 -4.35 -3.30
CA ASN A 13 7.54 -5.34 -2.43
C ASN A 13 8.70 -4.70 -1.64
N GLY A 14 9.39 -5.50 -0.81
CA GLY A 14 10.53 -5.05 0.00
C GLY A 14 11.71 -4.45 -0.80
N GLN A 15 11.76 -4.66 -2.12
CA GLN A 15 12.76 -4.10 -3.01
C GLN A 15 12.30 -2.81 -3.71
N GLY A 16 11.08 -2.33 -3.42
CA GLY A 16 10.47 -1.18 -4.09
C GLY A 16 10.00 -1.47 -5.52
N LYS A 17 9.92 -2.75 -5.92
CA LYS A 17 9.38 -3.16 -7.21
C LYS A 17 7.87 -3.34 -7.13
N ALA A 18 7.17 -3.10 -8.25
CA ALA A 18 5.74 -3.31 -8.37
C ALA A 18 5.35 -4.72 -7.90
N TYR A 19 4.42 -4.78 -6.95
CA TYR A 19 3.88 -6.04 -6.46
C TYR A 19 2.90 -6.64 -7.49
N ASN A 20 3.02 -7.93 -7.80
CA ASN A 20 2.20 -8.63 -8.81
C ASN A 20 2.11 -7.94 -10.19
N GLY A 21 3.13 -7.16 -10.57
CA GLY A 21 3.11 -6.40 -11.83
C GLY A 21 2.08 -5.26 -11.85
N MET A 22 1.53 -4.89 -10.69
CA MET A 22 0.52 -3.86 -10.58
C MET A 22 1.11 -2.47 -10.85
N THR A 23 0.48 -1.75 -11.77
CA THR A 23 0.82 -0.35 -12.04
C THR A 23 0.19 0.57 -11.00
N ALA A 24 0.69 1.82 -10.93
CA ALA A 24 0.11 2.81 -10.04
C ALA A 24 -1.39 2.98 -10.34
N THR A 25 -2.20 2.99 -9.29
CA THR A 25 -3.65 3.15 -9.38
C THR A 25 -4.14 4.13 -8.33
N LYS A 26 -5.42 4.51 -8.37
CA LYS A 26 -5.98 5.51 -7.45
C LYS A 26 -7.13 5.01 -6.57
N VAL A 27 -7.18 5.46 -5.33
CA VAL A 27 -8.36 5.37 -4.46
C VAL A 27 -9.06 6.72 -4.38
N LYS A 28 -10.33 6.71 -3.99
CA LYS A 28 -11.10 7.92 -3.68
C LYS A 28 -11.33 7.96 -2.18
N ILE A 29 -10.83 9.00 -1.52
CA ILE A 29 -10.92 9.18 -0.06
C ILE A 29 -11.38 10.60 0.26
N GLN A 30 -11.73 10.88 1.52
CA GLN A 30 -12.06 12.24 1.93
C GLN A 30 -10.78 13.07 2.07
N SER A 31 -10.85 14.38 1.81
CA SER A 31 -9.71 15.29 2.00
C SER A 31 -9.27 15.40 3.46
N THR A 32 -10.13 15.03 4.40
CA THR A 32 -9.85 14.97 5.84
C THR A 32 -9.28 13.63 6.29
N SER A 33 -9.21 12.64 5.39
CA SER A 33 -8.75 11.30 5.73
C SER A 33 -7.28 11.27 6.12
N ASP A 34 -7.00 10.41 7.09
CA ASP A 34 -5.64 10.12 7.54
C ASP A 34 -5.06 8.90 6.80
N ILE A 35 -3.84 8.54 7.16
CA ILE A 35 -3.15 7.39 6.57
C ILE A 35 -3.86 6.05 6.84
N ASN A 36 -4.62 5.90 7.93
CA ASN A 36 -5.37 4.67 8.18
C ASN A 36 -6.55 4.53 7.23
N ASP A 37 -7.35 5.59 7.06
CA ASP A 37 -8.44 5.62 6.09
C ASP A 37 -7.95 5.24 4.69
N PHE A 38 -6.76 5.72 4.32
CA PHE A 38 -6.14 5.37 3.05
C PHE A 38 -5.68 3.92 2.97
N LYS A 39 -5.07 3.36 4.03
CA LYS A 39 -4.71 1.94 4.07
C LYS A 39 -5.94 1.05 3.93
N ASP A 40 -7.04 1.42 4.57
CA ASP A 40 -8.31 0.70 4.46
C ASP A 40 -8.89 0.81 3.04
N ALA A 41 -8.85 2.00 2.43
CA ALA A 41 -9.28 2.19 1.05
C ALA A 41 -8.42 1.42 0.04
N VAL A 42 -7.10 1.36 0.23
CA VAL A 42 -6.19 0.56 -0.59
C VAL A 42 -6.54 -0.92 -0.45
N LYS A 43 -6.74 -1.40 0.78
CA LYS A 43 -7.14 -2.78 1.03
C LYS A 43 -8.45 -3.15 0.34
N ASP A 44 -9.51 -2.38 0.59
CA ASP A 44 -10.84 -2.59 0.00
C ASP A 44 -10.76 -2.60 -1.54
N LYS A 45 -9.93 -1.73 -2.13
CA LYS A 45 -9.71 -1.74 -3.57
C LYS A 45 -9.05 -3.02 -4.06
N CYS A 46 -7.96 -3.45 -3.43
CA CYS A 46 -7.21 -4.64 -3.85
C CYS A 46 -8.00 -5.93 -3.65
N ASP A 47 -8.74 -6.04 -2.54
CA ASP A 47 -9.61 -7.19 -2.27
C ASP A 47 -10.68 -7.32 -3.38
N ARG A 48 -11.26 -6.20 -3.85
CA ARG A 48 -12.23 -6.20 -4.96
C ARG A 48 -11.64 -6.52 -6.33
N GLN A 49 -10.35 -6.27 -6.55
CA GLN A 49 -9.73 -6.40 -7.88
C GLN A 49 -9.16 -7.80 -8.15
N GLY A 50 -8.83 -8.58 -7.11
CA GLY A 50 -8.27 -9.91 -7.33
C GLY A 50 -7.72 -10.59 -6.09
N ASP A 51 -8.13 -10.20 -4.88
CA ASP A 51 -7.60 -10.77 -3.63
C ASP A 51 -6.06 -10.58 -3.48
N ASP A 52 -5.45 -9.58 -4.13
CA ASP A 52 -3.99 -9.34 -4.11
C ASP A 52 -3.41 -9.15 -2.69
N LEU A 53 -4.26 -8.75 -1.74
CA LEU A 53 -3.94 -8.56 -0.32
C LEU A 53 -4.62 -9.58 0.59
N LYS A 54 -4.98 -10.76 0.06
CA LYS A 54 -5.62 -11.83 0.85
C LYS A 54 -4.74 -12.23 2.04
N GLY A 55 -5.33 -12.21 3.24
CA GLY A 55 -4.62 -12.48 4.50
C GLY A 55 -3.83 -11.29 5.07
N ILE A 56 -3.72 -10.18 4.32
CA ILE A 56 -3.02 -8.98 4.74
C ILE A 56 -4.03 -7.96 5.27
N VAL A 57 -3.86 -7.58 6.53
CA VAL A 57 -4.65 -6.51 7.16
C VAL A 57 -4.07 -5.14 6.80
N SER A 58 -4.92 -4.14 6.66
CA SER A 58 -4.53 -2.77 6.29
C SER A 58 -3.48 -2.17 7.23
N SER A 59 -3.52 -2.52 8.53
CA SER A 59 -2.53 -2.07 9.52
C SER A 59 -1.10 -2.54 9.25
N LYS A 60 -0.91 -3.64 8.50
CA LYS A 60 0.41 -4.16 8.10
C LYS A 60 0.97 -3.46 6.85
N LEU A 61 0.19 -2.61 6.19
CA LEU A 61 0.66 -1.80 5.07
C LEU A 61 1.53 -0.66 5.59
N HIS A 62 2.72 -0.51 5.01
CA HIS A 62 3.58 0.65 5.24
C HIS A 62 3.43 1.62 4.08
N VAL A 63 3.22 2.90 4.39
CA VAL A 63 2.97 3.93 3.38
C VAL A 63 4.13 4.91 3.40
N PHE A 64 4.60 5.28 2.21
CA PHE A 64 5.66 6.26 2.00
C PHE A 64 5.14 7.33 1.05
N LYS A 65 5.49 8.60 1.30
CA LYS A 65 5.01 9.73 0.49
C LYS A 65 5.43 9.65 -0.98
N ASN A 66 6.61 9.10 -1.26
CA ASN A 66 7.20 8.97 -2.59
C ASN A 66 8.36 7.95 -2.58
N ARG A 67 8.98 7.75 -3.74
CA ARG A 67 10.10 6.80 -3.89
C ARG A 67 11.35 7.18 -3.07
N GLU A 68 11.64 8.46 -2.94
CA GLU A 68 12.76 8.94 -2.13
C GLU A 68 12.57 8.58 -0.64
N ALA A 69 11.37 8.81 -0.11
CA ALA A 69 11.02 8.45 1.26
C ALA A 69 11.09 6.93 1.49
N PHE A 70 10.73 6.12 0.48
CA PHE A 70 10.91 4.68 0.53
C PHE A 70 12.38 4.28 0.67
N VAL A 71 13.26 4.85 -0.17
CA VAL A 71 14.71 4.58 -0.11
C VAL A 71 15.31 4.99 1.23
N ASN A 72 14.85 6.11 1.79
CA ASN A 72 15.27 6.61 3.10
C ASN A 72 14.53 5.95 4.28
N ASN A 73 13.63 4.98 4.01
CA ASN A 73 12.79 4.31 5.00
C ASN A 73 11.98 5.28 5.91
N VAL A 74 11.55 6.41 5.35
CA VAL A 74 10.73 7.43 6.04
C VAL A 74 9.25 7.14 5.80
N LYS A 75 8.64 6.43 6.75
CA LYS A 75 7.24 5.99 6.70
C LYS A 75 6.31 7.10 7.15
N LEU A 76 5.13 7.16 6.53
CA LEU A 76 4.03 7.96 7.04
C LEU A 76 3.37 7.26 8.23
N GLY A 77 3.25 8.00 9.32
CA GLY A 77 2.76 7.52 10.62
C GLY A 77 1.24 7.38 10.69
N VAL A 78 0.78 6.69 11.72
CA VAL A 78 -0.64 6.63 12.06
C VAL A 78 -1.12 8.03 12.49
N GLY A 79 -2.25 8.48 11.95
CA GLY A 79 -2.83 9.80 12.22
C GLY A 79 -2.18 10.96 11.46
N GLU A 80 -1.12 10.72 10.68
CA GLU A 80 -0.64 11.71 9.72
C GLU A 80 -1.67 11.92 8.62
N LYS A 81 -1.77 13.17 8.16
CA LYS A 81 -2.63 13.52 7.03
C LYS A 81 -1.93 13.19 5.73
N ILE A 82 -2.71 12.79 4.72
CA ILE A 82 -2.20 12.54 3.36
C ILE A 82 -1.87 13.85 2.64
N GLU A 83 -2.34 14.99 3.16
CA GLU A 83 -2.08 16.33 2.62
C GLU A 83 -2.27 16.39 1.10
N GLN A 84 -1.19 16.66 0.35
CA GLN A 84 -1.14 16.74 -1.11
C GLN A 84 -0.43 15.53 -1.76
N TYR A 85 -0.14 14.47 -1.01
CA TYR A 85 0.55 13.30 -1.55
C TYR A 85 -0.33 12.53 -2.54
N GLY A 86 0.31 12.01 -3.60
CA GLY A 86 -0.35 11.15 -4.60
C GLY A 86 -1.39 11.86 -5.44
N GLU A 87 -1.28 13.17 -5.65
CA GLU A 87 -2.16 13.89 -6.58
C GLU A 87 -1.91 13.49 -8.03
N LEU A 88 -0.68 13.10 -8.34
CA LEU A 88 -0.24 12.75 -9.68
C LEU A 88 0.15 11.27 -9.77
N TRP A 89 -0.06 10.70 -10.95
CA TRP A 89 0.21 9.30 -11.24
C TRP A 89 1.71 8.97 -11.35
N ASP A 90 2.53 9.96 -11.69
CA ASP A 90 3.99 9.87 -11.82
C ASP A 90 4.72 10.10 -10.49
N ASN A 91 4.01 10.60 -9.47
CA ASN A 91 4.49 10.69 -8.09
C ASN A 91 3.47 10.08 -7.10
N PRO A 92 3.21 8.76 -7.19
CA PRO A 92 2.25 8.09 -6.31
C PRO A 92 2.84 7.86 -4.91
N LEU A 93 1.96 7.64 -3.91
CA LEU A 93 2.40 7.06 -2.64
C LEU A 93 2.88 5.62 -2.89
N LEU A 94 3.91 5.20 -2.18
CA LEU A 94 4.35 3.80 -2.20
C LEU A 94 3.73 3.07 -1.02
N VAL A 95 3.04 1.98 -1.30
CA VAL A 95 2.45 1.10 -0.31
C VAL A 95 3.24 -0.20 -0.31
N LEU A 96 4.08 -0.36 0.70
CA LEU A 96 4.87 -1.57 0.89
C LEU A 96 4.01 -2.65 1.55
N ILE A 97 3.99 -3.79 0.89
CA ILE A 97 3.43 -5.03 1.42
C ILE A 97 4.56 -5.74 2.18
N SER A 98 4.49 -5.73 3.51
CA SER A 98 5.49 -6.39 4.34
C SER A 98 5.35 -7.91 4.20
N SER A 99 6.24 -8.51 3.42
CA SER A 99 6.23 -9.93 3.05
C SER A 99 6.65 -10.88 4.19
N SER A 100 6.83 -10.40 5.43
CA SER A 100 7.23 -11.24 6.57
C SER A 100 6.25 -12.38 6.87
N GLU A 101 5.06 -12.39 6.27
CA GLU A 101 4.10 -13.52 6.30
C GLU A 101 3.86 -14.20 4.93
N ILE A 102 4.20 -13.57 3.80
CA ILE A 102 3.98 -14.21 2.47
C ILE A 102 5.01 -15.32 2.23
N GLU A 103 6.20 -15.24 2.84
CA GLU A 103 7.19 -16.33 2.80
C GLU A 103 6.89 -17.48 3.77
N GLN A 104 5.88 -17.37 4.64
CA GLN A 104 5.47 -18.49 5.52
C GLN A 104 4.43 -19.42 4.88
N SER A 105 3.83 -19.02 3.75
CA SER A 105 2.81 -19.85 3.05
C SER A 105 3.39 -20.72 1.92
N THR A 106 4.69 -20.66 1.65
CA THR A 106 5.34 -21.44 0.57
C THR A 106 6.50 -22.32 1.02
N VAL A 107 6.70 -22.55 2.33
CA VAL A 107 7.52 -23.69 2.77
C VAL A 107 6.68 -24.97 2.61
N THR A 108 6.64 -25.44 1.36
CA THR A 108 6.31 -26.82 1.02
C THR A 108 7.23 -27.71 1.86
N LYS A 109 6.66 -28.41 2.85
CA LYS A 109 7.34 -29.56 3.47
C LYS A 109 7.66 -30.55 2.36
N GLY A 110 8.90 -30.53 1.88
CA GLY A 110 9.47 -31.64 1.11
C GLY A 110 9.44 -32.92 1.96
N PRO A 111 9.44 -34.10 1.32
CA PRO A 111 9.28 -35.35 2.03
C PRO A 111 10.48 -35.59 2.93
N VAL A 112 10.21 -35.89 4.20
CA VAL A 112 11.19 -36.59 5.04
C VAL A 112 11.16 -38.04 4.57
N ILE A 113 12.30 -38.45 4.01
CA ILE A 113 12.75 -39.81 3.69
C ILE A 113 12.11 -40.94 4.51
#